data_AF-A0A842PCU8-F1
#
_entry.id   AF-A0A842PCU8-F1
#
_cell.length_a   1.000
_cell.length_b   1.000
_cell.length_c   1.000
_cell.angle_alpha   90.00
_cell.angle_beta   90.00
_cell.angle_gamma   90.00
#
_symmetry.space_group_name_H-M   'P 1'
#
loop_
_entity.id
_entity.type
_entity.pdbx_description
1 polymer ?
#
loop_
_entity_poly.entity_id
_entity_poly.type
_entity_poly.pdbx_seq_one_letter_code
_entity_poly.pdbx_strand_id
1 'polypeptide(L)'
;LLTGISAFLVISLLTLSLTIWVTGILQLRRSLRVWGAADLVVALVAAALAAQGEINTNSLLLMGIALGLELGIIAWLGQKHEGQMAID
;
A
#
# COMPACT_ATOMS: atom_id res chain seq x y z
N LEU A 1 -25.61 3.73 -2.87
CA LEU A 1 -24.46 4.07 -3.72
C LEU A 1 -23.38 4.66 -2.83
N LEU A 2 -22.19 4.06 -2.76
CA LEU A 2 -21.05 4.55 -1.97
C LEU A 2 -20.42 5.74 -2.71
N THR A 3 -21.01 6.92 -2.63
CA THR A 3 -20.63 8.12 -3.42
C THR A 3 -19.43 8.89 -2.85
N GLY A 4 -18.53 8.24 -2.09
CA GLY A 4 -17.48 8.93 -1.32
C GLY A 4 -16.05 8.42 -1.49
N ILE A 5 -15.83 7.29 -2.17
CA ILE A 5 -14.49 6.71 -2.29
C ILE A 5 -13.82 7.27 -3.55
N SER A 6 -12.96 8.26 -3.36
CA SER A 6 -12.19 8.88 -4.45
C SER A 6 -10.86 8.17 -4.66
N ALA A 7 -10.29 8.28 -5.86
CA ALA A 7 -8.95 7.77 -6.14
C ALA A 7 -7.88 8.39 -5.22
N PHE A 8 -8.06 9.64 -4.81
CA PHE A 8 -7.17 10.28 -3.83
C PHE A 8 -7.19 9.59 -2.47
N LEU A 9 -8.37 9.16 -1.99
CA LEU A 9 -8.47 8.39 -0.76
C LEU A 9 -7.67 7.08 -0.88
N VAL A 10 -7.83 6.35 -1.99
CA VAL A 10 -7.09 5.10 -2.24
C VAL A 10 -5.58 5.36 -2.23
N ILE A 11 -5.12 6.39 -2.93
CA ILE A 11 -3.70 6.76 -2.98
C ILE A 11 -3.18 7.17 -1.58
N SER A 12 -3.98 7.87 -0.77
CA SER A 12 -3.62 8.20 0.61
C SER A 12 -3.49 6.97 1.49
N LEU A 13 -4.39 5.98 1.36
CA LEU A 13 -4.29 4.72 2.09
C LEU A 13 -3.03 3.94 1.68
N LEU A 14 -2.75 3.82 0.38
CA LEU A 14 -1.50 3.22 -0.12
C LEU A 14 -0.26 3.93 0.44
N THR A 15 -0.29 5.26 0.54
CA THR A 15 0.82 6.04 1.11
C THR A 15 1.01 5.79 2.60
N LEU A 16 -0.08 5.64 3.36
CA LEU A 16 -0.05 5.31 4.79
C LEU A 16 0.50 3.89 5.01
N SER A 17 -0.01 2.93 4.26
CA SER A 17 0.46 1.54 4.22
C SER A 17 1.96 1.47 3.95
N LEU A 18 2.42 2.14 2.89
CA LEU A 18 3.85 2.23 2.55
C LEU A 18 4.68 2.79 3.71
N THR A 19 4.21 3.86 4.35
CA THR A 19 4.93 4.49 5.47
C THR A 19 5.09 3.54 6.66
N ILE A 20 4.01 2.85 7.03
CA ILE A 20 4.01 1.89 8.14
C ILE A 20 4.92 0.69 7.79
N TRP A 21 4.84 0.20 6.57
CA TRP A 21 5.62 -0.96 6.16
C TRP A 21 7.12 -0.65 6.04
N VAL A 22 7.47 0.47 5.41
CA VAL A 22 8.86 0.95 5.28
C VAL A 22 9.47 1.18 6.66
N THR A 23 8.76 1.85 7.56
CA THR A 23 9.23 2.03 8.94
C THR A 23 9.41 0.69 9.65
N GLY A 24 8.52 -0.28 9.43
CA GLY A 24 8.65 -1.63 9.95
C GLY A 24 9.88 -2.40 9.44
N ILE A 25 10.23 -2.24 8.16
CA ILE A 25 11.45 -2.84 7.60
C ILE A 25 12.70 -2.17 8.17
N LEU A 26 12.75 -0.83 8.17
CA LEU A 26 13.91 -0.07 8.64
C LEU A 26 14.14 -0.20 10.16
N GLN A 27 13.07 -0.37 10.94
CA GLN A 27 13.17 -0.59 12.38
C GLN A 27 13.31 -2.06 12.78
N LEU A 28 13.34 -3.00 11.81
CA LEU A 28 13.30 -4.44 12.08
C LEU A 28 12.17 -4.79 13.06
N ARG A 29 10.98 -4.21 12.86
CA ARG A 29 9.80 -4.47 13.69
C ARG A 29 8.80 -5.28 12.89
N ARG A 30 8.78 -6.59 13.13
CA ARG A 30 7.85 -7.52 12.47
C ARG A 30 6.38 -7.10 12.57
N SER A 31 5.96 -6.58 13.73
CA SER A 31 4.58 -6.10 13.93
C SER A 31 4.19 -4.99 12.94
N LEU A 32 5.05 -3.98 12.74
CA LEU A 32 4.78 -2.89 11.79
C LEU A 32 4.72 -3.38 10.34
N ARG A 33 5.54 -4.36 9.96
CA ARG A 33 5.48 -4.98 8.62
C ARG A 33 4.12 -5.63 8.38
N VAL A 34 3.57 -6.32 9.38
CA VAL A 34 2.24 -6.94 9.30
C VAL A 34 1.13 -5.89 9.24
N TRP A 35 1.23 -4.82 10.03
CA TRP A 35 0.27 -3.72 9.98
C TRP A 35 0.28 -2.97 8.65
N GLY A 36 1.45 -2.75 8.06
CA GLY A 36 1.56 -2.20 6.70
C GLY A 36 0.86 -3.10 5.67
N ALA A 37 1.12 -4.42 5.69
CA ALA A 37 0.44 -5.35 4.80
C ALA A 37 -1.08 -5.43 5.03
N ALA A 38 -1.54 -5.28 6.28
CA ALA A 38 -2.97 -5.23 6.60
C ALA A 38 -3.63 -3.95 6.06
N ASP A 39 -2.97 -2.80 6.20
CA ASP A 39 -3.46 -1.52 5.67
C ASP A 39 -3.51 -1.52 4.13
N LEU A 40 -2.55 -2.17 3.47
CA LEU A 40 -2.58 -2.43 2.04
C LEU A 40 -3.85 -3.17 1.60
N VAL A 41 -4.28 -4.19 2.35
CA VAL A 41 -5.53 -4.91 2.06
C VAL A 41 -6.73 -3.97 2.15
N VAL A 42 -6.76 -3.07 3.14
CA VAL A 42 -7.82 -2.05 3.25
C VAL A 42 -7.80 -1.11 2.06
N ALA A 43 -6.63 -0.67 1.61
CA ALA A 43 -6.48 0.17 0.42
C ALA A 43 -6.99 -0.54 -0.85
N LEU A 44 -6.73 -1.84 -1.00
CA LEU A 44 -7.24 -2.65 -2.12
C LEU A 44 -8.76 -2.81 -2.09
N VAL A 45 -9.34 -3.02 -0.89
CA VAL A 45 -10.80 -3.03 -0.72
C VAL A 45 -11.40 -1.68 -1.10
N ALA A 46 -10.81 -0.57 -0.63
CA ALA A 46 -11.24 0.77 -1.01
C ALA A 46 -11.14 0.99 -2.53
N ALA A 47 -10.04 0.55 -3.16
CA ALA A 47 -9.87 0.61 -4.62
C ALA A 47 -10.96 -0.17 -5.38
N ALA A 48 -11.26 -1.40 -4.93
CA ALA A 48 -12.29 -2.23 -5.52
C ALA A 48 -13.69 -1.61 -5.37
N LEU A 49 -14.01 -1.04 -4.21
CA LEU A 49 -15.27 -0.34 -3.98
C LEU A 49 -15.35 0.95 -4.82
N ALA A 50 -14.25 1.69 -4.94
CA ALA A 50 -14.18 2.87 -5.81
C ALA A 50 -14.47 2.48 -7.27
N ALA A 51 -13.90 1.36 -7.74
CA ALA A 51 -14.05 0.88 -9.11
C ALA A 51 -15.47 0.42 -9.48
N GLN A 52 -16.37 0.22 -8.51
CA GLN A 52 -17.79 -0.02 -8.78
C GLN A 52 -18.54 1.25 -9.21
N GLY A 53 -17.98 2.44 -8.94
CA GLY A 53 -18.49 3.71 -9.44
C GLY A 53 -17.98 4.05 -10.84
N GLU A 54 -18.34 5.24 -11.33
CA GLU A 54 -17.76 5.79 -12.56
C GLU A 54 -16.33 6.31 -12.28
N ILE A 55 -15.35 5.42 -12.32
CA ILE A 55 -13.94 5.80 -12.30
C ILE A 55 -13.46 6.10 -13.71
N ASN A 56 -12.88 7.28 -13.90
CA ASN A 56 -12.18 7.62 -15.14
C ASN A 56 -10.85 6.84 -15.24
N THR A 57 -10.48 6.44 -16.45
CA THR A 57 -9.22 5.76 -16.78
C THR A 57 -7.98 6.40 -16.14
N ASN A 58 -7.90 7.74 -16.09
CA ASN A 58 -6.77 8.44 -15.48
C ASN A 58 -6.65 8.14 -13.99
N SER A 59 -7.78 8.12 -13.27
CA SER A 59 -7.82 7.80 -11.85
C SER A 59 -7.44 6.35 -11.58
N LEU A 60 -7.88 5.42 -12.43
CA LEU A 60 -7.47 4.01 -12.35
C LEU A 60 -5.96 3.83 -12.56
N LEU A 61 -5.40 4.50 -13.56
CA LEU A 61 -3.96 4.46 -13.83
C LEU A 61 -3.15 5.03 -12.66
N LEU A 62 -3.58 6.15 -12.06
CA LEU A 62 -2.88 6.73 -10.91
C LEU A 62 -2.87 5.79 -9.69
N MET A 63 -4.00 5.13 -9.39
CA MET A 63 -4.04 4.13 -8.32
C MET A 63 -3.12 2.93 -8.62
N GLY A 64 -3.08 2.47 -9.87
CA GLY A 64 -2.18 1.39 -10.28
C GLY A 64 -0.70 1.75 -10.19
N ILE A 65 -0.33 2.97 -10.59
CA ILE A 65 1.04 3.49 -10.44
C ILE A 65 1.42 3.57 -8.95
N ALA A 66 0.54 4.09 -8.11
CA ALA A 66 0.77 4.17 -6.66
C ALA A 66 1.01 2.78 -6.05
N LEU A 67 0.16 1.81 -6.39
CA LEU A 67 0.29 0.43 -5.93
C LEU A 67 1.59 -0.23 -6.42
N GLY A 68 1.94 -0.02 -7.69
CA GLY A 68 3.18 -0.55 -8.28
C GLY A 68 4.43 0.03 -7.62
N LEU A 69 4.44 1.34 -7.33
CA LEU A 69 5.52 2.00 -6.60
C LEU A 69 5.63 1.46 -5.18
N GLU A 70 4.52 1.33 -4.47
CA GLU A 70 4.49 0.81 -3.10
C GLU A 70 5.13 -0.60 -3.04
N LEU A 71 4.61 -1.53 -3.83
CA LEU A 71 5.12 -2.91 -3.85
C LEU A 71 6.58 -2.98 -4.35
N GLY A 72 6.95 -2.16 -5.33
CA GLY A 72 8.34 -2.08 -5.83
C GLY A 72 9.32 -1.63 -4.75
N ILE A 73 8.97 -0.59 -3.98
CA ILE A 73 9.79 -0.10 -2.87
C ILE A 73 9.93 -1.17 -1.78
N ILE A 74 8.83 -1.82 -1.42
CA ILE A 74 8.80 -2.83 -0.36
C ILE A 74 9.60 -4.08 -0.78
N ALA A 75 9.47 -4.55 -2.01
CA ALA A 75 10.23 -5.68 -2.52
C ALA A 75 11.74 -5.38 -2.48
N TRP A 76 12.14 -4.20 -2.96
CA TRP A 76 13.54 -3.77 -2.93
C TRP A 76 14.09 -3.64 -1.50
N LEU A 77 13.34 -3.01 -0.59
CA LEU A 77 13.72 -2.88 0.81
C LEU A 77 13.81 -4.23 1.52
N GLY A 78 12.88 -5.14 1.21
CA GLY A 78 12.84 -6.50 1.71
C GLY A 78 14.11 -7.26 1.36
N GLN A 79 14.50 -7.24 0.08
CA GLN A 79 15.75 -7.86 -0.38
C GLN A 79 16.99 -7.22 0.28
N LYS A 80 16.99 -5.89 0.42
CA LYS A 80 18.13 -5.16 1.00
C LYS A 80 18.37 -5.48 2.48
N HIS A 81 17.32 -5.77 3.24
CA HIS A 81 17.39 -6.05 4.69
C HIS A 81 17.16 -7.52 5.03
N GLU A 82 17.11 -8.42 4.03
CA GLU A 82 16.77 -9.85 4.19
C GLU A 82 17.62 -10.53 5.27
N GLY A 83 18.94 -10.32 5.24
CA GLY A 83 19.85 -10.92 6.23
C GLY A 83 19.63 -10.43 7.66
N GLN A 84 19.19 -9.18 7.85
CA GLN A 84 18.90 -8.63 9.18
C GLN A 84 17.52 -9.10 9.68
N MET A 85 16.56 -9.20 8.76
CA MET A 85 15.21 -9.69 9.06
C MET A 85 15.15 -11.19 9.32
N ALA A 86 16.15 -11.97 8.90
CA ALA A 86 16.22 -13.41 9.16
C ALA A 86 16.67 -13.74 10.60
N ILE A 87 17.27 -12.76 11.29
CA ILE A 87 17.76 -12.88 12.68
C ILE A 87 16.66 -12.45 13.67
N ASP A 88 15.60 -11.79 13.18
CA ASP A 88 14.49 -11.15 13.89
C ASP A 88 13.19 -11.99 13.83
#